data_AF-Q2H2K9-F1
#
_entry.id   AF-Q2H2K9-F1
#
_cell.length_a   1.000
_cell.length_b   1.000
_cell.length_c   1.000
_cell.angle_alpha   90.00
_cell.angle_beta   90.00
_cell.angle_gamma   90.00
#
_symmetry.space_group_name_H-M   'P 1'
#
loop_
_entity.id
_entity.type
_entity.pdbx_description
1 polymer ?
#
loop_
_entity_poly.entity_id
_entity_poly.type
_entity_poly.pdbx_seq_one_letter_code
_entity_poly.pdbx_strand_id
1 'polypeptide(L)'
;MYGGSNTKEVVELAWQARWEQQRASQQSTTRQRVLNRRIADEDPPALLFTDKALMRHEGLTKAQSSLLSQARIGDIGLRDYLFRVKVPEVRTPYCECGRGRETVEHLVVWCPDPPLQRPWDGREIRSHRDLQTVLRGVGARSRRFVRKVLGWLMDSGRLLEYRLARRLELETVDGEG
;
A
#
# COMPACT_ATOMS: atom_id res chain seq x y z
N MET A 1 1.56 15.19 -52.92
CA MET A 1 0.76 14.44 -51.92
C MET A 1 1.38 14.70 -50.56
N TYR A 2 0.75 15.53 -49.72
CA TYR A 2 1.19 15.73 -48.34
C TYR A 2 0.11 15.15 -47.43
N GLY A 3 0.43 14.01 -46.80
CA GLY A 3 -0.41 13.40 -45.78
C GLY A 3 -0.45 14.31 -44.56
N GLY A 4 -1.63 14.84 -44.25
CA GLY A 4 -1.82 15.60 -43.02
C GLY A 4 -1.63 14.65 -41.84
N SER A 5 -0.58 14.88 -41.04
CA SER A 5 -0.41 14.22 -39.75
C SER A 5 -1.71 14.37 -38.96
N ASN A 6 -2.21 13.22 -38.50
CA ASN A 6 -3.47 13.11 -37.81
C ASN A 6 -3.41 14.01 -36.56
N THR A 7 -4.42 14.86 -36.34
CA THR A 7 -4.48 15.79 -35.20
C THR A 7 -4.19 15.09 -33.86
N LYS A 8 -4.50 13.79 -33.76
CA LYS A 8 -4.16 12.92 -32.64
C LYS A 8 -2.65 12.74 -32.44
N GLU A 9 -1.88 12.50 -33.50
CA GLU A 9 -0.42 12.36 -33.44
C GLU A 9 0.24 13.67 -32.99
N VAL A 10 -0.26 14.80 -33.48
CA VAL A 10 0.25 16.12 -33.08
C VAL A 10 -0.03 16.40 -31.60
N VAL A 11 -1.22 16.03 -31.11
CA VAL A 11 -1.58 16.16 -29.69
C VAL A 11 -0.74 15.24 -28.81
N GLU A 12 -0.48 14.02 -29.27
CA GLU A 12 0.30 13.02 -28.54
C GLU A 12 1.78 13.41 -28.46
N LEU A 13 2.38 13.86 -29.58
CA LEU A 13 3.73 14.43 -29.62
C LEU A 13 3.85 15.67 -28.73
N ALA A 14 2.87 16.57 -28.80
CA ALA A 14 2.86 17.77 -27.96
C ALA A 14 2.72 17.42 -26.47
N TRP A 15 1.95 16.37 -26.13
CA TRP A 15 1.86 15.87 -24.76
C TRP A 15 3.17 15.23 -24.30
N GLN A 16 3.79 14.38 -25.12
CA GLN A 16 5.09 13.75 -24.82
C GLN A 16 6.18 14.80 -24.59
N ALA A 17 6.28 15.80 -25.47
CA ALA A 17 7.24 16.89 -25.33
C ALA A 17 7.04 17.69 -24.04
N ARG A 18 5.78 17.99 -23.66
CA ARG A 18 5.46 18.63 -22.37
C ARG A 18 5.83 17.75 -21.19
N TRP A 19 5.56 16.46 -21.27
CA TRP A 19 5.89 15.49 -20.22
C TRP A 19 7.41 15.40 -20.00
N GLU A 20 8.20 15.32 -21.07
CA GLU A 20 9.66 15.31 -21.02
C GLU A 20 10.24 16.61 -20.47
N GLN A 21 9.72 17.77 -20.91
CA GLN A 21 10.14 19.08 -20.42
C GLN A 21 9.82 19.26 -18.94
N GLN A 22 8.65 18.80 -18.49
CA GLN A 22 8.26 18.81 -17.08
C GLN A 22 9.13 17.86 -16.26
N ARG A 23 9.49 16.67 -16.78
CA ARG A 23 10.47 15.77 -16.16
C ARG A 23 11.85 16.41 -16.02
N ALA A 24 12.36 17.05 -17.07
CA ALA A 24 13.67 17.70 -17.06
C ALA A 24 13.73 18.89 -16.08
N SER A 25 12.67 19.69 -16.03
CA SER A 25 12.51 20.79 -15.06
C SER A 25 12.47 20.28 -13.61
N GLN A 26 11.89 19.10 -13.38
CA GLN A 26 11.88 18.46 -12.06
C GLN A 26 13.24 17.86 -11.66
N GLN A 27 14.10 17.48 -12.62
CA GLN A 27 15.43 16.94 -12.37
C GLN A 27 16.47 18.00 -11.98
N SER A 28 16.31 19.27 -12.39
CA SER A 28 17.28 20.35 -12.15
C SER A 28 17.23 20.98 -10.75
N THR A 29 16.24 20.65 -9.92
CA THR A 29 16.17 21.08 -8.50
C THR A 29 16.94 20.09 -7.59
N THR A 30 18.22 19.88 -7.92
CA THR A 30 19.02 18.68 -7.60
C THR A 30 19.73 18.66 -6.23
N ARG A 31 19.21 19.30 -5.17
CA ARG A 31 19.82 19.10 -3.82
C ARG A 31 18.85 18.73 -2.71
N GLN A 32 17.59 19.12 -2.80
CA GLN A 32 16.64 18.94 -1.68
C GLN A 32 15.75 17.70 -1.80
N ARG A 33 15.80 16.99 -2.94
CA ARG A 33 14.85 15.90 -3.27
C ARG A 33 15.41 14.48 -3.21
N VAL A 34 16.71 14.27 -2.99
CA VAL A 34 17.27 12.91 -2.85
C VAL A 34 16.64 12.16 -1.67
N LEU A 35 16.17 12.89 -0.65
CA LEU A 35 15.46 12.33 0.51
C LEU A 35 13.95 12.12 0.31
N ASN A 36 13.35 12.69 -0.75
CA ASN A 36 11.89 12.75 -0.95
C ASN A 36 11.42 12.19 -2.31
N ARG A 37 12.26 11.43 -3.02
CA ARG A 37 11.88 10.80 -4.28
C ARG A 37 10.89 9.66 -4.00
N ARG A 38 9.66 9.77 -4.50
CA ARG A 38 8.70 8.66 -4.38
C ARG A 38 9.10 7.59 -5.39
N ILE A 39 8.95 6.33 -5.03
CA ILE A 39 9.23 5.18 -5.93
C ILE A 39 8.42 5.28 -7.24
N ALA A 40 7.26 5.93 -7.20
CA ALA A 40 6.41 6.18 -8.37
C ALA A 40 6.94 7.26 -9.33
N ASP A 41 7.92 8.07 -8.91
CA ASP A 41 8.53 9.15 -9.72
C ASP A 41 9.75 8.66 -10.53
N GLU A 42 10.18 7.41 -10.32
CA GLU A 42 11.24 6.77 -11.09
C GLU A 42 10.62 6.05 -12.29
N ASP A 43 11.25 6.12 -13.48
CA ASP A 43 10.90 5.16 -14.55
C ASP A 43 10.99 3.78 -13.93
N PRO A 44 10.00 2.88 -14.13
CA PRO A 44 10.13 1.52 -13.68
C PRO A 44 11.46 0.99 -14.17
N PRO A 45 12.49 0.75 -13.32
CA PRO A 45 13.57 -0.09 -13.78
C PRO A 45 12.89 -1.36 -14.28
N ALA A 46 13.41 -1.98 -15.35
CA ALA A 46 12.94 -3.30 -15.79
C ALA A 46 12.87 -4.34 -14.65
N LEU A 47 13.47 -4.02 -13.50
CA LEU A 47 13.42 -4.68 -12.20
C LEU A 47 12.10 -4.54 -11.39
N LEU A 48 11.17 -3.63 -11.74
CA LEU A 48 9.87 -3.49 -11.04
C LEU A 48 8.88 -4.60 -11.37
N PHE A 49 9.04 -5.28 -12.51
CA PHE A 49 8.21 -6.41 -12.93
C PHE A 49 9.00 -7.73 -12.86
N THR A 50 9.72 -7.95 -11.76
CA THR A 50 10.39 -9.24 -11.53
C THR A 50 9.40 -10.31 -11.09
N ASP A 51 9.71 -11.58 -11.35
CA ASP A 51 8.93 -12.72 -10.81
C ASP A 51 8.80 -12.63 -9.29
N LYS A 52 9.83 -12.13 -8.60
CA LYS A 52 9.79 -11.88 -7.15
C LYS A 52 8.74 -10.83 -6.76
N ALA A 53 8.56 -9.80 -7.59
CA ALA A 53 7.52 -8.79 -7.39
C ALA A 53 6.11 -9.35 -7.64
N LEU A 54 5.95 -10.31 -8.56
CA LEU A 54 4.67 -11.00 -8.79
C LEU A 54 4.37 -12.05 -7.71
N MET A 55 5.37 -12.84 -7.31
CA MET A 55 5.24 -13.92 -6.31
C MET A 55 4.69 -13.45 -4.96
N ARG A 56 4.92 -12.19 -4.58
CA ARG A 56 4.39 -11.63 -3.32
C ARG A 56 2.86 -11.49 -3.33
N HIS A 57 2.26 -11.38 -4.51
CA HIS A 57 0.83 -11.19 -4.73
C HIS A 57 0.12 -12.50 -5.06
N GLU A 58 0.89 -13.59 -5.20
CA GLU A 58 0.36 -14.89 -5.56
C GLU A 58 -0.66 -15.40 -4.50
N GLY A 59 -1.85 -15.73 -4.99
CA GLY A 59 -2.98 -16.17 -4.18
C GLY A 59 -3.71 -15.05 -3.43
N LEU A 60 -3.25 -13.80 -3.45
CA LEU A 60 -3.97 -12.69 -2.84
C LEU A 60 -5.09 -12.19 -3.74
N THR A 61 -6.20 -11.77 -3.15
CA THR A 61 -7.24 -11.03 -3.89
C THR A 61 -6.69 -9.67 -4.35
N LYS A 62 -7.42 -8.98 -5.25
CA LYS A 62 -7.05 -7.61 -5.66
C LYS A 62 -7.00 -6.67 -4.46
N ALA A 63 -7.97 -6.78 -3.55
CA ALA A 63 -8.03 -5.96 -2.34
C ALA A 63 -6.84 -6.26 -1.41
N GLN A 64 -6.52 -7.54 -1.18
CA GLN A 64 -5.36 -7.94 -0.38
C GLN A 64 -4.05 -7.48 -1.01
N SER A 65 -3.91 -7.58 -2.33
CA SER A 65 -2.73 -7.10 -3.04
C SER A 65 -2.54 -5.59 -2.93
N SER A 66 -3.62 -4.81 -3.04
CA SER A 66 -3.62 -3.37 -2.81
C SER A 66 -3.21 -3.05 -1.36
N LEU A 67 -3.84 -3.72 -0.39
CA LEU A 67 -3.55 -3.52 1.03
C LEU A 67 -2.11 -3.89 1.38
N LEU A 68 -1.55 -4.95 0.80
CA LEU A 68 -0.16 -5.33 1.00
C LEU A 68 0.81 -4.22 0.57
N SER A 69 0.54 -3.59 -0.58
CA SER A 69 1.37 -2.49 -1.07
C SER A 69 1.32 -1.28 -0.14
N GLN A 70 0.12 -0.89 0.29
CA GLN A 70 -0.08 0.23 1.22
C GLN A 70 0.53 -0.04 2.60
N ALA A 71 0.32 -1.24 3.16
CA ALA A 71 0.84 -1.64 4.47
C ALA A 71 2.37 -1.63 4.54
N ARG A 72 3.06 -1.92 3.43
CA ARG A 72 4.52 -1.88 3.36
C ARG A 72 5.10 -0.47 3.33
N ILE A 73 4.42 0.43 2.61
CA ILE A 73 4.87 1.81 2.45
C ILE A 73 4.46 2.63 3.67
N GLY A 74 3.36 2.26 4.33
CA GLY A 74 2.77 3.05 5.42
C GLY A 74 1.90 4.20 4.92
N ASP A 75 1.54 4.19 3.63
CA ASP A 75 0.58 5.11 3.01
C ASP A 75 -0.77 4.38 2.90
N ILE A 76 -1.49 4.34 4.02
CA ILE A 76 -2.67 3.50 4.25
C ILE A 76 -3.69 4.26 5.11
N GLY A 77 -4.99 3.90 5.11
CA GLY A 77 -6.06 4.54 5.88
C GLY A 77 -5.98 4.50 7.41
N LEU A 78 -4.78 4.43 8.01
CA LEU A 78 -4.57 4.53 9.46
C LEU A 78 -4.23 5.96 9.90
N ARG A 79 -4.49 6.29 11.17
CA ARG A 79 -4.39 7.68 11.66
C ARG A 79 -3.02 8.31 11.46
N ASP A 80 -1.92 7.56 11.57
CA ASP A 80 -0.57 8.13 11.37
C ASP A 80 -0.41 8.74 9.97
N TYR A 81 -0.83 8.01 8.93
CA TYR A 81 -0.77 8.51 7.56
C TYR A 81 -1.79 9.61 7.32
N LEU A 82 -3.06 9.40 7.70
CA LEU A 82 -4.13 10.35 7.45
C LEU A 82 -3.84 11.71 8.13
N PHE A 83 -3.26 11.70 9.32
CA PHE A 83 -2.78 12.90 9.99
C PHE A 83 -1.60 13.54 9.24
N ARG A 84 -0.62 12.74 8.79
CA ARG A 84 0.54 13.21 8.00
C ARG A 84 0.11 13.95 6.73
N VAL A 85 -0.95 13.49 6.06
CA VAL A 85 -1.51 14.14 4.85
C VAL A 85 -2.63 15.14 5.15
N LYS A 86 -2.88 15.45 6.43
CA LYS A 86 -3.81 16.49 6.89
C LYS A 86 -5.29 16.26 6.51
N VAL A 87 -5.77 15.02 6.62
CA VAL A 87 -7.21 14.74 6.51
C VAL A 87 -7.96 15.49 7.63
N PRO A 88 -8.94 16.38 7.32
CA PRO A 88 -9.57 17.27 8.29
C PRO A 88 -10.18 16.57 9.52
N GLU A 89 -10.75 15.37 9.32
CA GLU A 89 -11.42 14.59 10.36
C GLU A 89 -10.43 13.90 11.32
N VAL A 90 -9.17 13.75 10.92
CA VAL A 90 -8.14 13.06 11.70
C VAL A 90 -7.29 14.07 12.47
N ARG A 91 -7.67 14.30 13.72
CA ARG A 91 -7.04 15.31 14.60
C ARG A 91 -5.76 14.85 15.30
N THR A 92 -5.45 13.55 15.26
CA THR A 92 -4.32 12.97 15.98
C THR A 92 -3.79 11.73 15.25
N PRO A 93 -2.45 11.54 15.18
CA PRO A 93 -1.84 10.34 14.60
C PRO A 93 -1.85 9.14 15.56
N TYR A 94 -2.23 9.35 16.83
CA TYR A 94 -2.12 8.34 17.88
C TYR A 94 -3.25 7.33 17.81
N CYS A 95 -2.92 6.07 18.11
CA CYS A 95 -3.88 5.00 18.30
C CYS A 95 -4.70 5.26 19.57
N GLU A 96 -5.94 4.78 19.58
CA GLU A 96 -6.85 4.92 20.72
C GLU A 96 -6.35 4.20 21.98
N CYS A 97 -5.47 3.21 21.86
CA CYS A 97 -4.83 2.56 23.00
C CYS A 97 -3.85 3.48 23.75
N GLY A 98 -3.50 4.65 23.19
CA GLY A 98 -2.63 5.66 23.80
C GLY A 98 -1.13 5.33 23.83
N ARG A 99 -0.69 4.18 23.30
CA ARG A 99 0.72 3.72 23.40
C ARG A 99 1.61 4.04 22.21
N GLY A 100 1.07 4.66 21.16
CA GLY A 100 1.85 4.99 19.98
C GLY A 100 1.03 5.55 18.83
N ARG A 101 1.72 5.88 17.74
CA ARG A 101 1.11 6.26 16.46
C ARG A 101 0.40 5.06 15.86
N GLU A 102 -0.76 5.27 15.27
CA GLU A 102 -1.53 4.19 14.64
C GLU A 102 -0.92 3.83 13.27
N THR A 103 -0.02 2.86 13.28
CA THR A 103 0.59 2.24 12.10
C THR A 103 0.25 0.75 12.05
N VAL A 104 0.47 0.09 10.90
CA VAL A 104 0.31 -1.38 10.80
C VAL A 104 1.21 -2.08 11.80
N GLU A 105 2.44 -1.59 11.98
CA GLU A 105 3.36 -2.10 12.97
C GLU A 105 2.81 -1.97 14.39
N HIS A 106 2.29 -0.80 14.74
CA HIS A 106 1.69 -0.62 16.05
C HIS A 106 0.54 -1.60 16.25
N LEU A 107 -0.42 -1.66 15.32
CA LEU A 107 -1.59 -2.52 15.46
C LEU A 107 -1.26 -4.02 15.56
N VAL A 108 -0.27 -4.51 14.82
CA VAL A 108 0.09 -5.94 14.76
C VAL A 108 1.09 -6.35 15.84
N VAL A 109 2.02 -5.46 16.22
CA VAL A 109 3.16 -5.83 17.08
C VAL A 109 3.03 -5.26 18.49
N TRP A 110 2.58 -4.01 18.61
CA TRP A 110 2.75 -3.24 19.85
C TRP A 110 1.44 -2.90 20.56
N CYS A 111 0.31 -2.98 19.86
CA CYS A 111 -0.97 -2.53 20.38
C CYS A 111 -1.50 -3.52 21.42
N PRO A 112 -1.70 -3.10 22.67
CA PRO A 112 -2.24 -3.97 23.72
C PRO A 112 -3.75 -4.22 23.55
N ASP A 113 -4.44 -3.33 22.84
CA ASP A 113 -5.89 -3.32 22.66
C ASP A 113 -6.22 -2.94 21.21
N PRO A 114 -5.95 -3.85 20.26
CA PRO A 114 -6.18 -3.55 18.87
C PRO A 114 -7.68 -3.58 18.53
N PRO A 115 -8.12 -2.79 17.56
CA PRO A 115 -9.52 -2.61 17.21
C PRO A 115 -10.11 -3.90 16.61
N LEU A 116 -10.83 -4.67 17.43
CA LEU A 116 -11.80 -5.75 17.14
C LEU A 116 -12.01 -6.64 18.38
N GLN A 117 -13.11 -7.39 18.43
CA GLN A 117 -13.33 -8.44 19.44
C GLN A 117 -12.30 -9.59 19.39
N ARG A 118 -11.52 -9.70 18.30
CA ARG A 118 -10.47 -10.72 18.15
C ARG A 118 -9.10 -10.05 18.02
N PRO A 119 -8.34 -9.93 19.12
CA PRO A 119 -7.00 -9.37 19.08
C PRO A 119 -6.10 -10.20 18.17
N TRP A 120 -5.16 -9.53 17.51
CA TRP A 120 -4.11 -10.21 16.78
C TRP A 120 -3.34 -11.14 17.73
N ASP A 121 -3.15 -12.40 17.34
CA ASP A 121 -2.30 -13.33 18.10
C ASP A 121 -0.82 -12.96 17.88
N GLY A 122 -0.29 -12.12 18.77
CA GLY A 122 1.09 -11.62 18.73
C GLY A 122 2.18 -12.69 18.85
N ARG A 123 1.85 -13.98 19.05
CA ARG A 123 2.86 -15.05 19.15
C ARG A 123 3.69 -15.24 17.89
N GLU A 124 3.12 -14.93 16.72
CA GLU A 124 3.74 -15.21 15.42
C GLU A 124 4.56 -14.02 14.87
N ILE A 125 4.16 -12.79 15.17
CA ILE A 125 4.84 -11.56 14.74
C ILE A 125 5.12 -10.73 15.99
N ARG A 126 6.36 -10.79 16.48
CA ARG A 126 6.75 -10.22 17.78
C ARG A 126 7.61 -8.96 17.67
N SER A 127 8.00 -8.59 16.46
CA SER A 127 8.89 -7.47 16.22
C SER A 127 8.61 -6.79 14.87
N HIS A 128 9.07 -5.55 14.74
CA HIS A 128 9.15 -4.84 13.46
C HIS A 128 9.80 -5.70 12.37
N ARG A 129 10.91 -6.40 12.70
CA ARG A 129 11.65 -7.24 11.76
C ARG A 129 10.82 -8.43 11.27
N ASP A 130 10.06 -9.06 12.16
CA ASP A 130 9.16 -10.17 11.79
C ASP A 130 8.06 -9.66 10.87
N LEU A 131 7.45 -8.52 11.20
CA LEU A 131 6.41 -7.91 10.38
C LEU A 131 6.92 -7.56 8.98
N GLN A 132 8.08 -6.90 8.88
CA GLN A 132 8.69 -6.58 7.59
C GLN A 132 9.03 -7.85 6.78
N THR A 133 9.40 -8.93 7.45
CA THR A 133 9.68 -10.22 6.79
C THR A 133 8.39 -10.86 6.27
N VAL A 134 7.31 -10.84 7.04
CA VAL A 134 5.98 -11.27 6.60
C VAL A 134 5.52 -10.41 5.43
N LEU A 135 5.47 -9.09 5.58
CA LEU A 135 5.00 -8.14 4.55
C LEU A 135 5.89 -8.13 3.30
N ARG A 136 7.12 -8.66 3.33
CA ARG A 136 7.89 -8.91 2.09
C ARG A 136 7.19 -9.93 1.19
N GLY A 137 6.39 -10.85 1.75
CA GLY A 137 5.56 -11.79 0.99
C GLY A 137 6.35 -12.86 0.24
N VAL A 138 7.64 -13.04 0.57
CA VAL A 138 8.52 -14.00 -0.12
C VAL A 138 8.55 -15.31 0.65
N GLY A 139 8.26 -16.41 -0.04
CA GLY A 139 8.26 -17.77 0.52
C GLY A 139 6.90 -18.21 1.08
N ALA A 140 6.68 -19.54 1.12
CA ALA A 140 5.39 -20.14 1.50
C ALA A 140 4.91 -19.73 2.90
N ARG A 141 5.83 -19.67 3.88
CA ARG A 141 5.54 -19.23 5.26
C ARG A 141 5.02 -17.79 5.28
N SER A 142 5.74 -16.87 4.63
CA SER A 142 5.36 -15.45 4.58
C SER A 142 4.02 -15.25 3.87
N ARG A 143 3.75 -15.95 2.75
CA ARG A 143 2.46 -15.86 2.04
C ARG A 143 1.27 -16.21 2.94
N ARG A 144 1.39 -17.26 3.75
CA ARG A 144 0.36 -17.64 4.74
C ARG A 144 0.13 -16.52 5.76
N PHE A 145 1.21 -16.00 6.35
CA PHE A 145 1.11 -14.94 7.36
C PHE A 145 0.61 -13.61 6.78
N VAL A 146 0.99 -13.28 5.55
CA VAL A 146 0.47 -12.10 4.83
C VAL A 146 -1.04 -12.17 4.75
N ARG A 147 -1.62 -13.28 4.29
CA ARG A 147 -3.08 -13.43 4.23
C ARG A 147 -3.74 -13.24 5.58
N LYS A 148 -3.14 -13.80 6.64
CA LYS A 148 -3.65 -13.67 8.01
C LYS A 148 -3.62 -12.22 8.49
N VAL A 149 -2.50 -11.52 8.28
CA VAL A 149 -2.35 -10.09 8.65
C VAL A 149 -3.32 -9.21 7.85
N LEU A 150 -3.39 -9.39 6.54
CA LEU A 150 -4.25 -8.58 5.66
C LEU A 150 -5.73 -8.80 5.96
N GLY A 151 -6.16 -10.06 6.15
CA GLY A 151 -7.54 -10.37 6.54
C GLY A 151 -7.90 -9.72 7.88
N TRP A 152 -7.01 -9.85 8.88
CA TRP A 152 -7.21 -9.21 10.17
C TRP A 152 -7.28 -7.68 10.09
N LEU A 153 -6.41 -7.04 9.28
CA LEU A 153 -6.46 -5.59 9.05
C LEU A 153 -7.76 -5.15 8.38
N MET A 154 -8.27 -5.91 7.41
CA MET A 154 -9.56 -5.63 6.77
C MET A 154 -10.73 -5.77 7.75
N ASP A 155 -10.65 -6.75 8.66
CA ASP A 155 -11.67 -6.97 9.68
C ASP A 155 -11.59 -5.92 10.80
N SER A 156 -10.44 -5.28 11.02
CA SER A 156 -10.16 -4.37 12.15
C SER A 156 -11.13 -3.19 12.31
N GLY A 157 -11.91 -2.88 11.28
CA GLY A 157 -12.80 -1.72 11.26
C GLY A 157 -12.09 -0.38 11.11
N ARG A 158 -10.75 -0.34 11.10
CA ARG A 158 -9.96 0.89 10.85
C ARG A 158 -9.88 1.26 9.38
N LEU A 159 -9.84 0.26 8.50
CA LEU A 159 -9.64 0.45 7.06
C LEU A 159 -10.97 0.40 6.31
N LEU A 160 -11.73 1.50 6.41
CA LEU A 160 -13.08 1.62 5.85
C LEU A 160 -13.10 1.41 4.32
N GLU A 161 -12.03 1.79 3.63
CA GLU A 161 -11.85 1.67 2.19
C GLU A 161 -11.88 0.21 1.70
N TYR A 162 -11.59 -0.76 2.56
CA TYR A 162 -11.62 -2.20 2.22
C TYR A 162 -12.90 -2.91 2.66
N ARG A 163 -13.84 -2.22 3.34
CA ARG A 163 -15.04 -2.85 3.92
C ARG A 163 -15.91 -3.58 2.89
N LEU A 164 -16.15 -2.96 1.73
CA LEU A 164 -16.97 -3.56 0.68
C LEU A 164 -16.27 -4.78 0.07
N ALA A 165 -14.99 -4.66 -0.26
CA ALA A 165 -14.21 -5.77 -0.81
C ALA A 165 -14.17 -6.95 0.16
N ARG A 166 -14.00 -6.68 1.46
CA ARG A 166 -14.01 -7.71 2.51
C ARG A 166 -15.35 -8.42 2.61
N ARG A 167 -16.46 -7.70 2.50
CA ARG A 167 -17.81 -8.30 2.50
C ARG A 167 -18.00 -9.24 1.31
N LEU A 168 -17.64 -8.80 0.11
CA LEU A 168 -17.74 -9.62 -1.10
C LEU A 168 -16.86 -10.88 -1.02
N GLU A 169 -15.67 -10.78 -0.44
CA GLU A 169 -14.79 -11.94 -0.22
C GLU A 169 -15.45 -13.00 0.69
N LEU A 170 -16.16 -12.58 1.73
CA LEU A 170 -16.85 -13.50 2.64
C LEU A 170 -18.07 -14.14 1.95
N GLU A 171 -18.86 -13.36 1.22
CA GLU A 171 -20.02 -13.86 0.45
C GLU A 171 -19.63 -14.90 -0.61
N THR A 172 -18.49 -14.72 -1.28
CA THR A 172 -17.99 -15.72 -2.25
C THR A 172 -17.57 -17.04 -1.62
N VAL A 173 -17.10 -17.02 -0.36
CA VAL A 173 -16.68 -18.24 0.35
C VAL A 173 -17.89 -19.01 0.85
N ASP A 174 -18.95 -18.32 1.28
CA ASP A 174 -20.18 -18.93 1.78
C ASP A 174 -21.08 -19.51 0.66
N GLY A 175 -20.92 -19.03 -0.59
CA GLY A 175 -21.67 -19.48 -1.76
C GLY A 175 -21.08 -20.69 -2.50
N GLU A 176 -19.88 -21.14 -2.14
CA GLU A 176 -19.20 -22.32 -2.72
C GLU A 176 -19.34 -23.58 -1.84
N GLY A 177 -20.23 -23.56 -0.84
CA GLY A 177 -20.52 -24.65 0.10
C GLY A 177 -21.66 -25.58 -0.33
#